data_AF-A0A162AX76-F1
#
_entry.id   AF-A0A162AX76-F1
#
_cell.length_a   1.000
_cell.length_b   1.000
_cell.length_c   1.000
_cell.angle_alpha   90.00
_cell.angle_beta   90.00
_cell.angle_gamma   90.00
#
_symmetry.space_group_name_H-M   'P 1'
#
loop_
_entity.id
_entity.type
_entity.pdbx_description
1 polymer ?
#
loop_
_entity_poly.entity_id
_entity_poly.type
_entity_poly.pdbx_seq_one_letter_code
_entity_poly.pdbx_strand_id
1 'polypeptide(L)'
;MQYVSHEVLRSSFTCEGTRVFLIHDPEKGLYRLGTRWFWLTAFESVWDACDAFDALELMSGDERNIAKILKAEIKRVPRHTFGKMRGSMNRINYLANSAERRMQGLRPQRCGSKGSVERWIVA
;
A
#
# COMPACT_ATOMS: atom_id res chain seq x y z
N MET A 1 4.64 34.54 -2.44
CA MET A 1 3.94 33.25 -2.45
C MET A 1 4.83 32.28 -3.22
N GLN A 2 5.63 31.47 -2.53
CA GLN A 2 6.45 30.44 -3.20
C GLN A 2 5.53 29.34 -3.70
N TYR A 3 5.62 28.99 -4.98
CA TYR A 3 4.95 27.82 -5.51
C TYR A 3 5.63 26.58 -4.92
N VAL A 4 4.93 25.86 -4.05
CA VAL A 4 5.42 24.59 -3.54
C VAL A 4 5.22 23.55 -4.65
N SER A 5 6.28 23.28 -5.40
CA SER A 5 6.26 22.27 -6.46
C SER A 5 6.09 20.90 -5.83
N HIS A 6 5.02 20.20 -6.21
CA HIS A 6 4.86 18.79 -5.89
C HIS A 6 5.87 17.99 -6.71
N GLU A 7 6.65 17.14 -6.05
CA GLU A 7 7.66 16.31 -6.70
C GLU A 7 7.07 14.92 -6.99
N VAL A 8 7.10 14.51 -8.25
CA VAL A 8 6.74 13.13 -8.63
C VAL A 8 7.94 12.23 -8.36
N LEU A 9 7.83 11.37 -7.36
CA LEU A 9 8.87 10.42 -6.99
C LEU A 9 8.86 9.18 -7.88
N ARG A 10 7.66 8.69 -8.22
CA ARG A 10 7.46 7.53 -9.11
C ARG A 10 6.19 7.70 -9.93
N SER A 11 6.16 7.08 -11.10
CA SER A 11 4.95 6.93 -11.90
C SER A 11 4.96 5.63 -12.67
N SER A 12 3.80 5.01 -12.83
CA SER A 12 3.63 3.75 -13.57
C SER A 12 2.16 3.55 -13.94
N PHE A 13 1.80 2.34 -14.32
CA PHE A 13 0.45 1.92 -14.69
C PHE A 13 0.00 0.73 -13.85
N THR A 14 -1.28 0.72 -13.47
CA THR A 14 -1.91 -0.49 -12.89
C THR A 14 -2.09 -1.57 -13.95
N CYS A 15 -2.48 -2.78 -13.52
CA CYS A 15 -2.86 -3.86 -14.44
C CYS A 15 -3.98 -3.44 -15.43
N GLU A 16 -4.82 -2.48 -15.05
CA GLU A 16 -5.92 -1.94 -15.86
C GLU A 16 -5.50 -0.78 -16.79
N GLY A 17 -4.22 -0.41 -16.80
CA GLY A 17 -3.71 0.69 -17.63
C GLY A 17 -3.96 2.09 -17.04
N THR A 18 -4.43 2.19 -15.79
CA THR A 18 -4.58 3.48 -15.11
C THR A 18 -3.21 4.00 -14.70
N ARG A 19 -2.86 5.22 -15.12
CA ARG A 19 -1.61 5.85 -14.70
C ARG A 19 -1.67 6.28 -13.23
N VAL A 20 -0.71 5.80 -12.45
CA VAL A 20 -0.57 6.09 -11.01
C VAL A 20 0.74 6.82 -10.72
N PHE A 21 0.71 7.66 -9.69
CA PHE A 21 1.81 8.51 -9.26
C PHE A 21 2.02 8.38 -7.75
N LEU A 22 3.29 8.36 -7.35
CA LEU A 22 3.72 8.62 -5.98
C LEU A 22 4.33 10.03 -5.95
N ILE A 23 3.72 10.91 -5.17
CA ILE A 23 4.05 12.33 -5.13
C ILE A 23 4.42 12.72 -3.70
N HIS A 24 5.50 13.47 -3.54
CA HIS A 24 5.82 14.17 -2.30
C HIS A 24 5.04 15.49 -2.27
N ASP A 25 4.24 15.68 -1.22
CA ASP A 25 3.51 16.90 -0.90
C ASP A 25 4.27 17.62 0.23
N PRO A 26 5.07 18.66 -0.10
CA PRO A 26 5.91 19.34 0.88
C PRO A 26 5.10 20.20 1.85
N GLU A 27 3.91 20.66 1.46
CA GLU A 27 3.06 21.51 2.30
C GLU A 27 2.55 20.72 3.51
N LYS A 28 2.24 19.43 3.30
CA LYS A 28 1.76 18.54 4.36
C LYS A 28 2.82 17.61 4.94
N GLY A 29 4.00 17.54 4.31
CA GLY A 29 5.03 16.56 4.66
C GLY A 29 4.54 15.12 4.45
N LEU A 30 3.76 14.87 3.39
CA LEU A 30 3.14 13.57 3.11
C LEU A 30 3.54 13.02 1.75
N TYR A 31 3.49 11.70 1.63
CA TYR A 31 3.67 10.97 0.39
C TYR A 31 2.32 10.47 -0.11
N ARG A 32 1.85 11.01 -1.23
CA ARG A 32 0.51 10.76 -1.76
C ARG A 32 0.57 9.81 -2.95
N LEU A 33 -0.32 8.81 -2.93
CA LEU A 33 -0.65 8.03 -4.11
C LEU A 33 -1.86 8.66 -4.79
N GLY A 34 -1.80 8.79 -6.10
CA GLY A 34 -2.87 9.37 -6.89
C GLY A 34 -2.83 8.90 -8.33
N THR A 35 -3.94 9.10 -9.02
CA THR A 35 -4.01 9.03 -10.48
C THR A 35 -3.88 10.45 -11.04
N ARG A 36 -4.01 10.60 -12.36
CA ARG A 36 -4.17 11.92 -12.99
C ARG A 36 -5.38 12.69 -12.44
N TRP A 37 -6.41 12.00 -11.99
CA TRP A 37 -7.74 12.57 -11.74
C TRP A 37 -8.07 12.73 -10.26
N PHE A 38 -7.54 11.87 -9.39
CA PHE A 38 -7.86 11.89 -7.98
C PHE A 38 -6.76 11.29 -7.11
N TRP A 39 -6.71 11.73 -5.85
CA TRP A 39 -5.88 11.13 -4.82
C TRP A 39 -6.50 9.81 -4.33
N LEU A 40 -5.64 8.81 -4.12
CA LEU A 40 -6.02 7.48 -3.62
C LEU A 40 -5.82 7.41 -2.11
N THR A 41 -4.61 7.74 -1.64
CA THR A 41 -4.22 7.63 -0.25
C THR A 41 -2.95 8.45 0.03
N ALA A 42 -2.57 8.59 1.30
CA ALA A 42 -1.36 9.29 1.72
C ALA A 42 -0.68 8.59 2.90
N PHE A 43 0.64 8.73 2.99
CA PHE A 43 1.52 8.12 3.99
C PHE A 43 2.50 9.14 4.56
N GLU A 44 2.89 8.93 5.81
CA GLU A 44 3.95 9.72 6.48
C GLU A 44 5.36 9.23 6.13
N SER A 45 5.47 7.96 5.74
CA SER A 45 6.73 7.29 5.40
C SER A 45 6.82 7.07 3.89
N VAL A 46 7.91 7.53 3.27
CA VAL A 46 8.20 7.26 1.86
C VAL A 46 8.25 5.76 1.57
N TRP A 47 8.74 4.97 2.53
CA TRP A 47 8.87 3.53 2.37
C TRP A 47 7.53 2.82 2.33
N ASP A 48 6.59 3.25 3.16
CA ASP A 48 5.23 2.71 3.17
C ASP A 48 4.49 3.13 1.91
N ALA A 49 4.73 4.35 1.43
CA ALA A 49 4.17 4.83 0.17
C ALA A 49 4.71 4.04 -1.04
N CYS A 50 6.01 3.71 -1.07
CA CYS A 50 6.59 2.85 -2.08
C CYS A 50 6.03 1.41 -2.02
N ASP A 51 5.92 0.81 -0.83
CA ASP A 51 5.33 -0.53 -0.70
C ASP A 51 3.88 -0.57 -1.21
N ALA A 52 3.10 0.48 -0.90
CA ALA A 52 1.73 0.61 -1.39
C ALA A 52 1.67 0.87 -2.90
N PHE A 53 2.60 1.66 -3.44
CA PHE A 53 2.71 1.89 -4.88
C PHE A 53 2.97 0.58 -5.62
N ASP A 54 4.04 -0.13 -5.23
CA ASP A 54 4.47 -1.35 -5.89
C ASP A 54 3.41 -2.47 -5.74
N ALA A 55 2.71 -2.54 -4.60
CA ALA A 55 1.60 -3.48 -4.43
C ALA A 55 0.37 -3.12 -5.28
N LEU A 56 0.04 -1.83 -5.41
CA LEU A 56 -1.08 -1.37 -6.24
C LEU A 56 -0.87 -1.69 -7.72
N GLU A 57 0.37 -1.62 -8.22
CA GLU A 57 0.72 -1.99 -9.60
C GLU A 57 0.42 -3.45 -9.94
N LEU A 58 0.49 -4.34 -8.95
CA LEU A 58 0.29 -5.79 -9.11
C LEU A 58 -1.17 -6.22 -8.93
N MET A 59 -2.07 -5.30 -8.62
CA MET A 59 -3.46 -5.60 -8.30
C MET A 59 -4.42 -5.10 -9.38
N SER A 60 -5.51 -5.84 -9.56
CA SER A 60 -6.61 -5.50 -10.49
C SER A 60 -7.87 -5.13 -9.70
N GLY A 61 -8.67 -4.20 -10.23
CA GLY A 61 -9.91 -3.72 -9.61
C GLY A 61 -9.89 -2.22 -9.24
N ASP A 62 -10.84 -1.79 -8.42
CA ASP A 62 -11.01 -0.38 -8.01
C ASP A 62 -9.82 0.12 -7.18
N GLU A 63 -9.02 1.03 -7.75
CA GLU A 63 -7.78 1.52 -7.16
C GLU A 63 -8.03 2.26 -5.84
N ARG A 64 -9.19 2.91 -5.68
CA ARG A 64 -9.52 3.61 -4.43
C ARG A 64 -9.72 2.63 -3.29
N ASN A 65 -10.47 1.57 -3.54
CA ASN A 65 -10.70 0.52 -2.56
C ASN A 65 -9.40 -0.22 -2.23
N ILE A 66 -8.61 -0.59 -3.26
CA ILE A 66 -7.32 -1.26 -3.09
C ILE A 66 -6.38 -0.40 -2.25
N ALA A 67 -6.21 0.89 -2.58
CA ALA A 67 -5.32 1.79 -1.84
C ALA A 67 -5.73 1.96 -0.37
N LYS A 68 -7.04 1.99 -0.08
CA LYS A 68 -7.56 2.03 1.29
C LYS A 68 -7.21 0.75 2.06
N ILE A 69 -7.38 -0.41 1.43
CA ILE A 69 -7.03 -1.71 2.01
C ILE A 69 -5.53 -1.81 2.26
N LEU A 70 -4.69 -1.46 1.26
CA LEU A 70 -3.24 -1.46 1.38
C LEU A 70 -2.76 -0.56 2.54
N LYS A 71 -3.33 0.64 2.69
CA LYS A 71 -3.01 1.51 3.84
C LYS A 71 -3.30 0.82 5.18
N ALA A 72 -4.45 0.14 5.29
CA ALA A 72 -4.81 -0.59 6.50
C ALA A 72 -3.85 -1.76 6.77
N GLU A 73 -3.46 -2.51 5.73
CA GLU A 73 -2.56 -3.66 5.83
C GLU A 73 -1.12 -3.25 6.17
N ILE A 74 -0.62 -2.15 5.60
CA ILE A 74 0.69 -1.58 5.96
C ILE A 74 0.72 -1.16 7.43
N LYS A 75 -0.35 -0.50 7.92
CA LYS A 75 -0.47 -0.14 9.34
C LYS A 75 -0.55 -1.38 10.24
N ARG A 76 -1.24 -2.44 9.79
CA ARG A 76 -1.36 -3.71 10.52
C ARG A 76 -0.03 -4.45 10.60
N VAL A 77 0.77 -4.41 9.54
CA VAL A 77 2.03 -5.16 9.44
C VAL A 77 3.19 -4.21 9.10
N PRO A 78 3.74 -3.52 10.12
CA PRO A 78 4.82 -2.57 9.93
C PRO A 78 6.07 -3.21 9.32
N ARG A 79 6.91 -2.43 8.63
CA ARG A 79 8.12 -2.91 7.93
C ARG A 79 9.06 -3.75 8.80
N HIS A 80 9.19 -3.43 10.09
CA HIS A 80 10.12 -4.11 10.99
C HIS A 80 9.78 -5.60 11.22
N THR A 81 8.52 -6.01 11.02
CA THR A 81 8.12 -7.42 11.23
C THR A 81 8.71 -8.37 10.18
N PHE A 82 9.22 -7.84 9.06
CA PHE A 82 9.82 -8.62 7.98
C PHE A 82 11.34 -8.81 8.13
N GLY A 83 11.96 -8.24 9.17
CA GLY A 83 13.40 -8.36 9.42
C GLY A 83 14.24 -7.99 8.19
N LYS A 84 15.08 -8.93 7.72
CA LYS A 84 15.94 -8.74 6.53
C LYS A 84 15.16 -8.61 5.22
N MET A 85 13.90 -9.06 5.17
CA MET A 85 13.07 -9.08 3.96
C MET A 85 12.27 -7.79 3.75
N ARG A 86 12.46 -6.77 4.59
CA ARG A 86 11.74 -5.48 4.58
C ARG A 86 11.81 -4.69 3.27
N GLY A 87 12.86 -4.86 2.47
CA GLY A 87 13.03 -4.21 1.16
C GLY A 87 12.89 -5.16 -0.02
N SER A 88 12.33 -6.36 0.22
CA SER A 88 12.21 -7.40 -0.82
C SER A 88 10.79 -7.49 -1.35
N MET A 89 10.67 -8.04 -2.57
CA MET A 89 9.40 -8.37 -3.20
C MET A 89 8.48 -9.23 -2.32
N ASN A 90 9.03 -10.00 -1.37
CA ASN A 90 8.23 -10.81 -0.45
C ASN A 90 7.26 -9.98 0.40
N ARG A 91 7.66 -8.75 0.79
CA ARG A 91 6.76 -7.86 1.53
C ARG A 91 5.66 -7.32 0.63
N ILE A 92 6.00 -6.91 -0.59
CA ILE A 92 5.03 -6.42 -1.58
C ILE A 92 4.02 -7.54 -1.89
N ASN A 93 4.49 -8.75 -2.18
CA ASN A 93 3.65 -9.93 -2.37
C ASN A 93 2.77 -10.22 -1.16
N TYR A 94 3.30 -10.11 0.06
CA TYR A 94 2.49 -10.30 1.27
C TYR A 94 1.36 -9.26 1.37
N LEU A 95 1.64 -7.99 1.07
CA LEU A 95 0.65 -6.92 1.10
C LEU A 95 -0.42 -7.09 0.02
N ALA A 96 -0.02 -7.40 -1.23
CA ALA A 96 -0.94 -7.66 -2.33
C ALA A 96 -1.87 -8.85 -2.00
N ASN A 97 -1.30 -10.00 -1.61
CA ASN A 97 -2.09 -11.18 -1.19
C ASN A 97 -3.02 -10.87 0.00
N SER A 98 -2.56 -10.08 0.96
CA SER A 98 -3.39 -9.67 2.11
C SER A 98 -4.55 -8.80 1.66
N ALA A 99 -4.32 -7.88 0.72
CA ALA A 99 -5.35 -7.02 0.18
C ALA A 99 -6.36 -7.78 -0.68
N GLU A 100 -5.93 -8.74 -1.50
CA GLU A 100 -6.83 -9.64 -2.23
C GLU A 100 -7.73 -10.44 -1.29
N ARG A 101 -7.17 -11.02 -0.23
CA ARG A 101 -7.96 -11.75 0.78
C ARG A 101 -9.00 -10.84 1.45
N ARG A 102 -8.66 -9.58 1.72
CA ARG A 102 -9.62 -8.58 2.23
C ARG A 102 -10.74 -8.30 1.22
N MET A 103 -10.41 -8.17 -0.05
CA MET A 103 -11.40 -7.99 -1.13
C MET A 103 -12.34 -9.19 -1.26
N GLN A 104 -11.85 -10.40 -0.95
CA GLN A 104 -12.65 -11.63 -0.87
C GLN A 104 -13.48 -11.75 0.43
N GLY A 105 -13.52 -10.71 1.27
CA GLY A 105 -14.28 -10.72 2.53
C GLY A 105 -13.61 -11.52 3.65
N LEU A 106 -12.32 -11.84 3.53
CA LEU A 106 -11.56 -12.51 4.59
C LEU A 106 -10.92 -11.49 5.54
N ARG A 107 -10.72 -11.90 6.80
CA ARG A 107 -9.96 -11.14 7.80
C ARG A 107 -8.83 -11.99 8.40
N PRO A 108 -7.67 -11.37 8.68
CA PRO A 108 -6.58 -12.08 9.34
C PRO A 108 -6.92 -12.29 10.82
N GLN A 109 -6.67 -13.49 11.31
CA GLN A 109 -6.73 -13.86 12.71
C GLN A 109 -5.39 -14.48 13.10
N ARG A 110 -4.75 -13.91 14.13
CA ARG A 110 -3.55 -14.49 14.72
C ARG A 110 -3.95 -15.56 15.75
N CYS A 111 -3.34 -16.72 15.66
CA CYS A 111 -3.55 -17.86 16.54
C CYS A 111 -2.24 -18.61 16.81
N GLY A 112 -2.31 -19.68 17.61
CA GLY A 112 -1.14 -20.43 18.05
C GLY A 112 -0.40 -19.76 19.20
N SER A 113 0.64 -20.44 19.70
CA SER A 113 1.45 -19.91 20.80
C SER A 113 2.09 -18.59 20.39
N LYS A 114 1.84 -17.53 21.17
CA LYS A 114 2.28 -16.14 20.93
C LYS A 114 1.80 -15.52 19.60
N GLY A 115 0.71 -16.03 19.01
CA GLY A 115 0.18 -15.49 17.75
C GLY A 115 1.10 -15.72 16.56
N SER A 116 1.88 -16.81 16.58
CA SER A 116 2.85 -17.17 15.54
C SER A 116 2.23 -17.56 14.21
N VAL A 117 0.94 -17.91 14.20
CA VAL A 117 0.22 -18.34 12.99
C VAL A 117 -0.80 -17.28 12.61
N GLU A 118 -0.81 -16.88 11.35
CA GLU A 118 -1.87 -16.06 10.76
C GLU A 118 -2.76 -16.95 9.90
N ARG A 119 -4.04 -17.01 10.23
CA ARG A 119 -5.08 -17.65 9.42
C ARG A 119 -6.05 -16.59 8.89
N TRP A 120 -6.62 -16.83 7.72
CA TRP A 120 -7.60 -15.95 7.10
C TRP A 120 -8.98 -16.59 7.18
N ILE A 121 -9.91 -15.93 7.85
CA ILE A 121 -11.26 -16.44 8.12
C ILE A 121 -12.30 -15.54 7.44
N VAL A 122 -13.49 -16.07 7.14
CA VAL A 122 -14.61 -15.26 6.66
C VAL A 122 -14.95 -14.21 7.73
N ALA A 123 -15.10 -12.95 7.29
CA ALA A 123 -15.39 -11.82 8.16
C ALA A 123 -16.71 -11.98 8.91
#